data_AF-A0A953M8N4-F1
#
_entry.id   AF-A0A953M8N4-F1
#
_cell.length_a   1.000
_cell.length_b   1.000
_cell.length_c   1.000
_cell.angle_alpha   90.00
_cell.angle_beta   90.00
_cell.angle_gamma   90.00
#
_symmetry.space_group_name_H-M   'P 1'
#
loop_
_entity.id
_entity.type
_entity.pdbx_description
1 polymer ?
#
loop_
_entity_poly.entity_id
_entity_poly.type
_entity_poly.pdbx_seq_one_letter_code
_entity_poly.pdbx_strand_id
1 'polypeptide(L)'
;YVYQTDDVGRIFDHSTTYLKAGWTVHMLRGVMGDAAFFDFLQDYRAQFAYKAATTADFQLVAENSSGLDLDAFFNQWVYEPGELIYRYGWENATIDGNNYVRLRLRQTQSGSMPTFVMPVDVALGAERATVQNSARTQHFLVPVSGSVGSVSLDPDTWILLEGSTQESYVDGPPKIVRTTPAPDEEVESLAEIEVVFSDPVDALLIDFTLDGPDGGVALSLLQPETNRVVLTPAAIVPGAYTLTVHDGVTFAGLALDGETGLVQPFPSGDGLAGGDAVVTFTVAPQGCNPADITAPFGVLDLGDVNAFVSAFIAQQPPADLAPPTGVFDLADLAAFVAAFVAGCP
;
A
#
# COMPACT_ATOMS: atom_id res chain seq x y z
N TYR A 1 27.35 22.53 -0.56
CA TYR A 1 28.37 22.32 -1.61
C TYR A 1 29.28 23.54 -1.76
N VAL A 2 30.53 23.35 -2.22
CA VAL A 2 31.51 24.44 -2.47
C VAL A 2 31.70 24.57 -3.98
N TYR A 3 31.14 25.63 -4.58
CA TYR A 3 31.27 25.89 -6.03
C TYR A 3 32.54 26.67 -6.39
N GLN A 4 33.01 27.53 -5.49
CA GLN A 4 34.18 28.38 -5.68
C GLN A 4 35.31 27.90 -4.76
N THR A 5 36.48 27.64 -5.34
CA THR A 5 37.62 27.04 -4.64
C THR A 5 38.70 28.06 -4.28
N ASP A 6 38.40 29.35 -4.39
CA ASP A 6 39.29 30.46 -4.04
C ASP A 6 39.18 30.87 -2.56
N ASP A 7 38.16 30.41 -1.85
CA ASP A 7 37.98 30.61 -0.41
C ASP A 7 38.32 29.33 0.39
N VAL A 8 39.51 29.33 0.98
CA VAL A 8 40.02 28.26 1.85
C VAL A 8 39.13 28.05 3.08
N GLY A 9 38.58 29.12 3.65
CA GLY A 9 37.68 29.03 4.81
C GLY A 9 36.37 28.33 4.46
N ARG A 10 35.83 28.61 3.27
CA ARG A 10 34.65 27.91 2.76
C ARG A 10 34.94 26.45 2.43
N ILE A 11 36.10 26.14 1.84
CA ILE A 11 36.51 24.76 1.55
C ILE A 11 36.61 23.96 2.83
N PHE A 12 37.32 24.47 3.85
CA PHE A 12 37.58 23.75 5.10
C PHE A 12 36.61 24.15 6.23
N ASP A 13 35.36 24.48 5.88
CA ASP A 13 34.34 24.83 6.86
C ASP A 13 33.98 23.61 7.73
N HIS A 14 34.20 23.73 9.05
CA HIS A 14 34.03 22.64 10.00
C HIS A 14 32.59 22.10 10.02
N SER A 15 31.60 22.99 10.03
CA SER A 15 30.20 22.60 10.19
C SER A 15 29.61 22.00 8.92
N THR A 16 29.85 22.61 7.76
CA THR A 16 29.20 22.22 6.50
C THR A 16 30.02 21.22 5.69
N THR A 17 31.34 21.37 5.60
CA THR A 17 32.18 20.45 4.80
C THR A 17 32.53 19.18 5.57
N TYR A 18 32.67 19.25 6.90
CA TYR A 18 33.05 18.08 7.70
C TYR A 18 31.86 17.46 8.45
N LEU A 19 31.20 18.20 9.36
CA LEU A 19 30.14 17.62 10.19
C LEU A 19 28.91 17.23 9.37
N LYS A 20 28.33 18.17 8.61
CA LYS A 20 27.15 17.89 7.77
C LYS A 20 27.46 16.80 6.74
N ALA A 21 28.61 16.86 6.05
CA ALA A 21 28.97 15.86 5.06
C ALA A 21 29.15 14.44 5.67
N GLY A 22 29.72 14.34 6.87
CA GLY A 22 29.79 13.07 7.61
C GLY A 22 28.41 12.49 7.89
N TRP A 23 27.47 13.34 8.32
CA TRP A 23 26.06 12.98 8.46
C TRP A 23 25.42 12.59 7.13
N THR A 24 25.70 13.30 6.04
CA THR A 24 25.17 12.95 4.71
C THR A 24 25.58 11.54 4.30
N VAL A 25 26.84 11.14 4.50
CA VAL A 25 27.28 9.76 4.20
C VAL A 25 26.64 8.75 5.15
N HIS A 26 26.44 9.10 6.42
CA HIS A 26 25.74 8.24 7.38
C HIS A 26 24.26 8.03 7.02
N MET A 27 23.54 9.11 6.68
CA MET A 27 22.15 9.05 6.22
C MET A 27 22.05 8.29 4.90
N LEU A 28 23.01 8.46 3.98
CA LEU A 28 23.05 7.72 2.72
C LEU A 28 23.10 6.21 2.97
N ARG A 29 23.88 5.75 3.96
CA ARG A 29 23.89 4.35 4.39
C ARG A 29 22.50 3.90 4.90
N GLY A 30 21.82 4.74 5.69
CA GLY A 30 20.47 4.45 6.15
C GLY A 30 19.46 4.31 4.99
N VAL A 31 19.53 5.21 4.01
CA VAL A 31 18.66 5.22 2.82
C VAL A 31 18.92 4.01 1.90
N MET A 32 20.19 3.67 1.67
CA MET A 32 20.57 2.55 0.80
C MET A 32 20.45 1.18 1.48
N GLY A 33 20.51 1.15 2.81
CA GLY A 33 20.76 -0.06 3.58
C GLY A 33 22.24 -0.49 3.55
N ASP A 34 22.63 -1.27 4.55
CA ASP A 34 24.02 -1.65 4.79
C ASP A 34 24.68 -2.38 3.63
N ALA A 35 24.00 -3.37 3.06
CA ALA A 35 24.56 -4.20 1.99
C ALA A 35 24.93 -3.36 0.77
N ALA A 36 23.96 -2.62 0.22
CA ALA A 36 24.18 -1.75 -0.94
C ALA A 36 25.21 -0.64 -0.64
N PHE A 37 25.25 -0.12 0.59
CA PHE A 37 26.23 0.89 0.97
C PHE A 37 27.68 0.35 0.97
N PHE A 38 27.91 -0.87 1.48
CA PHE A 38 29.26 -1.46 1.47
C PHE A 38 29.68 -1.95 0.08
N ASP A 39 28.74 -2.39 -0.75
CA ASP A 39 29.01 -2.68 -2.17
C ASP A 39 29.38 -1.39 -2.92
N PHE A 40 28.62 -0.31 -2.69
CA PHE A 40 28.93 1.02 -3.20
C PHE A 40 30.36 1.48 -2.88
N LEU A 41 30.82 1.34 -1.63
CA LEU A 41 32.18 1.75 -1.25
C LEU A 41 33.26 0.93 -1.98
N GLN A 42 33.00 -0.35 -2.24
CA GLN A 42 33.89 -1.21 -3.00
C GLN A 42 33.95 -0.79 -4.46
N ASP A 43 32.78 -0.56 -5.08
CA ASP A 43 32.67 -0.16 -6.48
C ASP A 43 33.26 1.22 -6.72
N TYR A 44 32.97 2.19 -5.85
CA TYR A 44 33.54 3.53 -5.95
C TYR A 44 35.07 3.50 -5.88
N ARG A 45 35.62 2.73 -4.95
CA ARG A 45 37.08 2.53 -4.87
C ARG A 45 37.62 1.85 -6.12
N ALA A 46 36.97 0.79 -6.63
CA ALA A 46 37.43 0.08 -7.81
C ALA A 46 37.49 0.99 -9.06
N GLN A 47 36.50 1.87 -9.21
CA GLN A 47 36.40 2.78 -10.35
C GLN A 47 37.38 3.96 -10.27
N PHE A 48 37.52 4.56 -9.08
CA PHE A 48 38.20 5.84 -8.89
C PHE A 48 39.52 5.77 -8.12
N ALA A 49 39.99 4.59 -7.71
CA ALA A 49 41.31 4.46 -7.09
C ALA A 49 42.41 5.10 -7.96
N TYR A 50 43.18 5.99 -7.35
CA TYR A 50 44.27 6.76 -7.98
C TYR A 50 43.82 7.73 -9.10
N LYS A 51 42.54 8.11 -9.12
CA LYS A 51 41.96 9.11 -10.03
C LYS A 51 41.29 10.25 -9.25
N ALA A 52 40.88 11.29 -9.96
CA ALA A 52 39.97 12.30 -9.43
C ALA A 52 38.51 11.89 -9.68
N ALA A 53 37.62 12.26 -8.76
CA ALA A 53 36.19 12.02 -8.83
C ALA A 53 35.44 13.24 -8.30
N THR A 54 34.20 13.43 -8.77
CA THR A 54 33.29 14.48 -8.35
C THR A 54 32.19 13.94 -7.43
N THR A 55 31.40 14.82 -6.82
CA THR A 55 30.19 14.41 -6.09
C THR A 55 29.17 13.71 -7.00
N ALA A 56 29.07 14.13 -8.27
CA ALA A 56 28.18 13.48 -9.24
C ALA A 56 28.64 12.05 -9.55
N ASP A 57 29.96 11.82 -9.65
CA ASP A 57 30.51 10.47 -9.79
C ASP A 57 30.18 9.61 -8.56
N PHE A 58 30.30 10.17 -7.35
CA PHE A 58 29.98 9.49 -6.10
C PHE A 58 28.50 9.10 -6.03
N GLN A 59 27.59 10.03 -6.38
CA GLN A 59 26.16 9.77 -6.48
C GLN A 59 25.85 8.65 -7.48
N LEU A 60 26.40 8.73 -8.70
CA LEU A 60 26.14 7.75 -9.75
C LEU A 60 26.53 6.33 -9.33
N VAL A 61 27.67 6.16 -8.63
CA VAL A 61 28.06 4.83 -8.14
C VAL A 61 27.12 4.35 -7.03
N ALA A 62 26.66 5.25 -6.15
CA ALA A 62 25.69 4.92 -5.11
C ALA A 62 24.36 4.44 -5.72
N GLU A 63 23.82 5.18 -6.69
CA GLU A 63 22.58 4.82 -7.40
C GLU A 63 22.70 3.47 -8.11
N ASN A 64 23.81 3.21 -8.80
CA ASN A 64 24.06 1.93 -9.46
C ASN A 64 24.12 0.75 -8.47
N SER A 65 24.61 0.98 -7.25
CA SER A 65 24.77 -0.06 -6.23
C SER A 65 23.48 -0.34 -5.47
N SER A 66 22.63 0.67 -5.24
CA SER A 66 21.37 0.53 -4.52
C SER A 66 20.16 0.28 -5.41
N GLY A 67 20.23 0.68 -6.70
CA GLY A 67 19.06 0.72 -7.58
C GLY A 67 18.07 1.85 -7.24
N LEU A 68 18.44 2.76 -6.33
CA LEU A 68 17.61 3.90 -5.94
C LEU A 68 17.94 5.12 -6.80
N ASP A 69 16.93 5.95 -7.08
CA ASP A 69 17.12 7.33 -7.50
C ASP A 69 17.49 8.18 -6.27
N LEU A 70 18.69 8.78 -6.27
CA LEU A 70 19.22 9.54 -5.13
C LEU A 70 19.28 11.04 -5.42
N ASP A 71 18.70 11.53 -6.51
CA ASP A 71 18.74 12.94 -6.89
C ASP A 71 18.17 13.82 -5.77
N ALA A 72 16.99 13.50 -5.24
CA ALA A 72 16.38 14.25 -4.15
C ALA A 72 17.29 14.31 -2.91
N PHE A 73 17.91 13.18 -2.56
CA PHE A 73 18.79 13.08 -1.42
C PHE A 73 20.04 13.97 -1.58
N PHE A 74 20.75 13.85 -2.70
CA PHE A 74 21.96 14.64 -2.91
C PHE A 74 21.65 16.13 -3.07
N ASN A 75 20.57 16.49 -3.76
CA ASN A 75 20.11 17.88 -3.87
C ASN A 75 19.90 18.50 -2.48
N GLN A 76 19.10 17.85 -1.63
CA GLN A 76 18.74 18.39 -0.32
C GLN A 76 19.91 18.39 0.68
N TRP A 77 20.69 17.31 0.70
CA TRP A 77 21.70 17.11 1.75
C TRP A 77 23.10 17.60 1.37
N VAL A 78 23.42 17.73 0.08
CA VAL A 78 24.74 18.20 -0.38
C VAL A 78 24.67 19.58 -1.00
N TYR A 79 23.73 19.80 -1.93
CA TYR A 79 23.71 21.00 -2.77
C TYR A 79 22.94 22.16 -2.14
N GLU A 80 21.88 21.87 -1.38
CA GLU A 80 21.01 22.87 -0.77
C GLU A 80 21.35 23.18 0.70
N PRO A 81 21.06 24.42 1.15
CA PRO A 81 21.05 24.76 2.56
C PRO A 81 19.81 24.20 3.25
N GLY A 82 19.83 24.14 4.58
CA GLY A 82 18.67 23.78 5.37
C GLY A 82 18.99 22.76 6.45
N GLU A 83 18.07 22.70 7.39
CA GLU A 83 18.06 21.82 8.55
C GLU A 83 16.65 21.25 8.65
N LEU A 84 16.55 19.96 8.99
CA LEU A 84 15.28 19.26 9.09
C LEU A 84 14.75 19.39 10.52
N ILE A 85 13.56 19.97 10.67
CA ILE A 85 12.89 20.14 11.95
C ILE A 85 11.56 19.41 11.91
N TYR A 86 11.41 18.36 12.73
CA TYR A 86 10.17 17.62 12.83
C TYR A 86 9.26 18.12 13.95
N ARG A 87 7.96 18.20 13.64
CA ARG A 87 6.88 18.14 14.63
C ARG A 87 6.01 16.95 14.32
N TYR A 88 5.54 16.26 15.36
CA TYR A 88 4.66 15.11 15.15
C TYR A 88 3.56 15.03 16.20
N GLY A 89 2.37 14.65 15.76
CA GLY A 89 1.26 14.31 16.65
C GLY A 89 0.82 12.89 16.37
N TRP A 90 0.31 12.19 17.39
CA TRP A 90 -0.16 10.83 17.23
C TRP A 90 -1.30 10.50 18.19
N GLU A 91 -2.09 9.49 17.81
CA GLU A 91 -3.12 8.90 18.67
C GLU A 91 -3.31 7.40 18.34
N ASN A 92 -3.81 6.65 19.32
CA ASN A 92 -4.25 5.28 19.08
C ASN A 92 -5.64 5.31 18.42
N ALA A 93 -5.86 4.41 17.45
CA ALA A 93 -7.15 4.20 16.83
C ALA A 93 -7.47 2.70 16.77
N THR A 94 -8.75 2.36 16.90
CA THR A 94 -9.27 1.03 16.60
C THR A 94 -10.25 1.17 15.45
N ILE A 95 -9.94 0.54 14.32
CA ILE A 95 -10.70 0.65 13.08
C ILE A 95 -10.95 -0.76 12.59
N ASP A 96 -12.22 -1.11 12.37
CA ASP A 96 -12.63 -2.45 11.90
C ASP A 96 -12.05 -3.59 12.77
N GLY A 97 -12.01 -3.37 14.10
CA GLY A 97 -11.47 -4.33 15.07
C GLY A 97 -9.93 -4.41 15.14
N ASN A 98 -9.20 -3.69 14.28
CA ASN A 98 -7.74 -3.67 14.24
C ASN A 98 -7.18 -2.41 14.92
N ASN A 99 -5.97 -2.50 15.49
CA ASN A 99 -5.32 -1.38 16.17
C ASN A 99 -4.34 -0.67 15.25
N TYR A 100 -4.36 0.66 15.32
CA TYR A 100 -3.50 1.52 14.53
C TYR A 100 -2.96 2.67 15.39
N VAL A 101 -1.84 3.23 14.95
CA VAL A 101 -1.38 4.56 15.35
C VAL A 101 -1.60 5.51 14.19
N ARG A 102 -2.40 6.54 14.42
CA ARG A 102 -2.45 7.70 13.54
C ARG A 102 -1.23 8.56 13.83
N LEU A 103 -0.43 8.85 12.82
CA LEU A 103 0.79 9.63 12.94
C LEU A 103 0.75 10.79 11.95
N ARG A 104 0.73 12.01 12.46
CA ARG A 104 0.93 13.22 11.67
C ARG A 104 2.37 13.66 11.80
N LEU A 105 3.09 13.76 10.70
CA LEU A 105 4.47 14.23 10.64
C LEU A 105 4.54 15.55 9.88
N ARG A 106 5.33 16.50 10.39
CA ARG A 106 5.50 17.81 9.76
C ARG A 106 6.93 18.27 9.76
N GLN A 107 7.34 18.84 8.63
CA GLN A 107 8.59 19.56 8.49
C GLN A 107 8.35 21.07 8.68
N THR A 108 8.98 21.67 9.68
CA THR A 108 8.67 23.04 10.11
C THR A 108 9.78 24.07 9.88
N GLN A 109 10.88 23.66 9.24
CA GLN A 109 11.91 24.60 8.77
C GLN A 109 11.35 25.63 7.79
N SER A 110 12.06 26.76 7.61
CA SER A 110 11.67 27.87 6.73
C SER A 110 11.18 27.38 5.36
N GLY A 111 10.14 28.04 4.81
CA GLY A 111 9.62 27.75 3.47
C GLY A 111 10.60 28.05 2.34
N SER A 112 11.70 28.77 2.61
CA SER A 112 12.81 28.96 1.66
C SER A 112 13.75 27.76 1.59
N MET A 113 13.66 26.82 2.54
CA MET A 113 14.45 25.59 2.56
C MET A 113 13.68 24.47 1.85
N PRO A 114 14.35 23.44 1.33
CA PRO A 114 13.67 22.33 0.70
C PRO A 114 12.77 21.56 1.67
N THR A 115 11.80 20.86 1.09
CA THR A 115 11.14 19.74 1.75
C THR A 115 12.07 18.55 1.63
N PHE A 116 12.45 17.96 2.75
CA PHE A 116 13.32 16.80 2.76
C PHE A 116 12.52 15.54 2.43
N VAL A 117 13.12 14.61 1.69
CA VAL A 117 12.54 13.28 1.44
C VAL A 117 13.36 12.28 2.23
N MET A 118 12.76 11.62 3.23
CA MET A 118 13.46 10.70 4.11
C MET A 118 12.57 9.51 4.52
N PRO A 119 13.11 8.28 4.50
CA PRO A 119 12.58 7.21 5.34
C PRO A 119 12.80 7.58 6.80
N VAL A 120 11.75 7.57 7.61
CA VAL A 120 11.79 7.90 9.03
C VAL A 120 11.40 6.67 9.84
N ASP A 121 12.35 6.16 10.63
CA ASP A 121 12.08 5.14 11.62
C ASP A 121 11.23 5.71 12.76
N VAL A 122 10.21 4.96 13.17
CA VAL A 122 9.28 5.32 14.23
C VAL A 122 9.21 4.17 15.21
N ALA A 123 9.51 4.46 16.48
CA ALA A 123 9.20 3.54 17.57
C ALA A 123 7.78 3.76 18.05
N LEU A 124 7.02 2.67 18.18
CA LEU A 124 5.60 2.60 18.54
C LEU A 124 5.49 1.71 19.79
N GLY A 125 5.98 2.20 20.92
CA GLY A 125 6.21 1.38 22.11
C GLY A 125 7.33 0.35 21.88
N ALA A 126 6.97 -0.95 21.86
CA ALA A 126 7.91 -2.04 21.59
C ALA A 126 8.00 -2.39 20.10
N GLU A 127 7.08 -1.88 19.28
CA GLU A 127 7.05 -2.10 17.84
C GLU A 127 7.80 -0.99 17.11
N ARG A 128 8.18 -1.24 15.85
CA ARG A 128 8.84 -0.26 14.99
C ARG A 128 8.23 -0.31 13.59
N ALA A 129 8.17 0.86 12.95
CA ALA A 129 7.78 1.01 11.56
C ALA A 129 8.66 2.08 10.90
N THR A 130 8.73 2.07 9.58
CA THR A 130 9.37 3.13 8.80
C THR A 130 8.31 3.80 7.95
N VAL A 131 8.22 5.13 8.02
CA VAL A 131 7.30 5.93 7.18
C VAL A 131 8.10 6.76 6.18
N GLN A 132 7.59 6.90 4.96
CA GLN A 132 8.25 7.68 3.91
C GLN A 132 7.76 9.12 3.97
N ASN A 133 8.56 10.02 4.54
CA ASN A 133 8.21 11.43 4.57
C ASN A 133 8.77 12.15 3.34
N SER A 134 7.89 12.57 2.45
CA SER A 134 8.20 13.28 1.20
C SER A 134 7.58 14.67 1.14
N ALA A 135 6.75 15.06 2.11
CA ALA A 135 6.05 16.34 2.14
C ALA A 135 6.17 17.09 3.48
N ARG A 136 5.80 18.38 3.46
CA ARG A 136 5.82 19.24 4.64
C ARG A 136 4.84 18.83 5.73
N THR A 137 3.78 18.13 5.38
CA THR A 137 2.82 17.55 6.33
C THR A 137 2.24 16.30 5.70
N GLN A 138 2.37 15.16 6.38
CA GLN A 138 1.83 13.85 5.97
C GLN A 138 1.18 13.15 7.16
N HIS A 139 0.20 12.30 6.86
CA HIS A 139 -0.57 11.55 7.85
C HIS A 139 -0.51 10.06 7.54
N PHE A 140 0.16 9.30 8.39
CA PHE A 140 0.29 7.85 8.27
C PHE A 140 -0.69 7.15 9.21
N LEU A 141 -1.20 6.01 8.77
CA LEU A 141 -1.96 5.10 9.62
C LEU A 141 -1.17 3.80 9.73
N VAL A 142 -0.54 3.59 10.88
CA VAL A 142 0.44 2.52 11.07
C VAL A 142 -0.20 1.38 11.86
N PRO A 143 -0.32 0.16 11.30
CA PRO A 143 -0.84 -1.00 12.03
C PRO A 143 0.04 -1.33 13.24
N VAL A 144 -0.60 -1.67 14.36
CA VAL A 144 0.08 -2.11 15.60
C VAL A 144 -0.67 -3.27 16.23
N SER A 145 0.02 -4.11 17.00
CA SER A 145 -0.62 -5.27 17.63
C SER A 145 -1.58 -4.89 18.77
N GLY A 146 -1.41 -3.70 19.35
CA GLY A 146 -2.25 -3.19 20.43
C GLY A 146 -2.04 -1.69 20.66
N SER A 147 -2.73 -1.13 21.64
CA SER A 147 -2.55 0.28 22.02
C SER A 147 -1.10 0.53 22.48
N VAL A 148 -0.48 1.58 21.94
CA VAL A 148 0.87 2.00 22.30
C VAL A 148 0.85 3.14 23.32
N GLY A 149 1.84 3.15 24.22
CA GLY A 149 1.98 4.18 25.26
C GLY A 149 2.86 5.38 24.87
N SER A 150 3.68 5.24 23.83
CA SER A 150 4.59 6.30 23.36
C SER A 150 4.95 6.11 21.90
N VAL A 151 5.21 7.22 21.22
CA VAL A 151 5.78 7.26 19.87
C VAL A 151 7.00 8.16 19.87
N SER A 152 8.08 7.74 19.22
CA SER A 152 9.27 8.57 19.01
C SER A 152 9.80 8.41 17.59
N LEU A 153 10.21 9.52 16.99
CA LEU A 153 10.84 9.54 15.68
C LEU A 153 12.34 9.33 15.80
N ASP A 154 12.90 8.60 14.83
CA ASP A 154 14.32 8.34 14.66
C ASP A 154 15.04 7.98 15.99
N PRO A 155 14.59 6.93 16.69
CA PRO A 155 15.09 6.60 18.03
C PRO A 155 16.59 6.25 18.06
N ASP A 156 17.16 5.85 16.92
CA ASP A 156 18.58 5.49 16.79
C ASP A 156 19.44 6.60 16.16
N THR A 157 18.85 7.77 15.90
CA THR A 157 19.55 8.96 15.37
C THR A 157 20.25 8.72 14.04
N TRP A 158 19.52 8.21 13.05
CA TRP A 158 20.00 8.04 11.68
C TRP A 158 19.91 9.33 10.85
N ILE A 159 19.05 10.26 11.23
CA ILE A 159 18.75 11.47 10.48
C ILE A 159 19.40 12.67 11.15
N LEU A 160 20.04 13.53 10.35
CA LEU A 160 20.51 14.83 10.82
C LEU A 160 19.31 15.75 11.06
N LEU A 161 18.82 15.74 12.30
CA LEU A 161 17.72 16.57 12.77
C LEU A 161 18.25 17.73 13.61
N GLU A 162 17.72 18.93 13.39
CA GLU A 162 17.87 20.02 14.37
C GLU A 162 17.04 19.73 15.62
N GLY A 163 15.88 19.08 15.44
CA GLY A 163 15.08 18.54 16.53
C GLY A 163 13.76 17.94 16.09
N SER A 164 13.15 17.18 17.01
CA SER A 164 11.80 16.64 16.89
C SER A 164 10.98 17.02 18.11
N THR A 165 9.78 17.58 17.93
CA THR A 165 8.88 17.95 19.04
C THR A 165 7.52 17.29 18.87
N GLN A 166 7.05 16.60 19.92
CA GLN A 166 5.69 16.07 19.94
C GLN A 166 4.67 17.21 20.12
N GLU A 167 3.58 17.18 19.35
CA GLU A 167 2.42 18.05 19.44
C GLU A 167 1.13 17.22 19.52
N SER A 168 -0.02 17.88 19.70
CA SER A 168 -1.32 17.21 19.60
C SER A 168 -1.54 16.69 18.18
N TYR A 169 -2.15 15.51 18.07
CA TYR A 169 -2.60 15.01 16.78
C TYR A 169 -3.64 15.94 16.17
N VAL A 170 -3.63 16.02 14.84
CA VAL A 170 -4.60 16.74 14.02
C VAL A 170 -4.99 15.79 12.90
N ASP A 171 -6.29 15.71 12.64
CA ASP A 171 -6.85 14.81 11.64
C ASP A 171 -6.27 15.05 10.24
N GLY A 172 -6.16 13.96 9.50
CA GLY A 172 -5.65 13.91 8.13
C GLY A 172 -6.68 13.34 7.16
N PRO A 173 -6.28 13.13 5.90
CA PRO A 173 -7.14 12.52 4.89
C PRO A 173 -7.56 11.10 5.29
N PRO A 174 -8.79 10.67 4.94
CA PRO A 174 -9.25 9.31 5.19
C PRO A 174 -8.45 8.34 4.31
N LYS A 175 -8.34 7.09 4.75
CA LYS A 175 -7.67 6.00 4.04
C LYS A 175 -8.61 4.82 3.92
N ILE A 176 -8.43 3.99 2.90
CA ILE A 176 -9.08 2.68 2.84
C ILE A 176 -8.27 1.72 3.71
N VAL A 177 -8.93 1.04 4.64
CA VAL A 177 -8.31 0.04 5.53
C VAL A 177 -8.67 -1.38 5.14
N ARG A 178 -9.78 -1.57 4.41
CA ARG A 178 -10.21 -2.86 3.90
C ARG A 178 -11.14 -2.68 2.71
N THR A 179 -11.06 -3.62 1.78
CA THR A 179 -12.12 -3.90 0.82
C THR A 179 -12.56 -5.36 0.91
N THR A 180 -13.77 -5.62 0.46
CA THR A 180 -14.27 -6.98 0.20
C THR A 180 -14.96 -6.96 -1.15
N PRO A 181 -14.47 -7.66 -2.17
CA PRO A 181 -13.28 -8.53 -2.17
C PRO A 181 -11.98 -7.78 -1.81
N ALA A 182 -11.03 -8.51 -1.21
CA ALA A 182 -9.70 -8.01 -0.96
C ALA A 182 -8.92 -7.86 -2.28
N PRO A 183 -7.85 -7.03 -2.31
CA PRO A 183 -7.01 -6.91 -3.49
C PRO A 183 -6.46 -8.26 -3.93
N ASP A 184 -6.58 -8.52 -5.23
CA ASP A 184 -6.22 -9.75 -5.94
C ASP A 184 -6.93 -11.02 -5.44
N GLU A 185 -8.01 -10.87 -4.67
CA GLU A 185 -8.86 -12.00 -4.28
C GLU A 185 -9.62 -12.56 -5.49
N GLU A 186 -9.73 -13.88 -5.54
CA GLU A 186 -10.65 -14.57 -6.44
C GLU A 186 -11.90 -14.97 -5.65
N VAL A 187 -13.07 -14.53 -6.11
CA VAL A 187 -14.37 -14.79 -5.48
C VAL A 187 -15.27 -15.61 -6.40
N GLU A 188 -16.06 -16.53 -5.84
CA GLU A 188 -17.02 -17.31 -6.64
C GLU A 188 -18.19 -16.46 -7.13
N SER A 189 -18.59 -15.45 -6.37
CA SER A 189 -19.70 -14.54 -6.73
C SER A 189 -19.47 -13.15 -6.13
N LEU A 190 -20.12 -12.15 -6.72
CA LEU A 190 -19.99 -10.75 -6.32
C LEU A 190 -21.36 -10.11 -6.12
N ALA A 191 -21.96 -10.36 -4.97
CA ALA A 191 -23.25 -9.76 -4.62
C ALA A 191 -23.08 -8.31 -4.15
N GLU A 192 -22.04 -8.04 -3.37
CA GLU A 192 -21.75 -6.73 -2.78
C GLU A 192 -20.24 -6.52 -2.73
N ILE A 193 -19.83 -5.25 -2.84
CA ILE A 193 -18.48 -4.80 -2.58
C ILE A 193 -18.52 -3.90 -1.35
N GLU A 194 -17.66 -4.18 -0.37
CA GLU A 194 -17.53 -3.35 0.82
C GLU A 194 -16.22 -2.57 0.78
N VAL A 195 -16.28 -1.29 1.14
CA VAL A 195 -15.11 -0.42 1.34
C VAL A 195 -15.18 0.18 2.73
N VAL A 196 -14.15 -0.07 3.54
CA VAL A 196 -14.03 0.45 4.89
C VAL A 196 -12.93 1.49 4.95
N PHE A 197 -13.27 2.65 5.53
CA PHE A 197 -12.40 3.79 5.68
C PHE A 197 -11.91 3.94 7.11
N SER A 198 -10.75 4.58 7.27
CA SER A 198 -10.16 4.90 8.57
C SER A 198 -11.00 5.89 9.37
N ASP A 199 -11.72 6.77 8.69
CA ASP A 199 -12.45 7.90 9.25
C ASP A 199 -13.90 7.92 8.72
N PRO A 200 -14.82 8.63 9.39
CA PRO A 200 -16.11 8.98 8.80
C PRO A 200 -15.91 9.68 7.46
N VAL A 201 -16.61 9.26 6.41
CA VAL A 201 -16.48 9.86 5.07
C VAL A 201 -17.80 10.39 4.54
N ASP A 202 -17.72 11.50 3.81
CA ASP A 202 -18.73 11.93 2.87
C ASP A 202 -18.41 11.25 1.52
N ALA A 203 -19.26 10.30 1.11
CA ALA A 203 -19.09 9.52 -0.11
C ALA A 203 -20.36 9.54 -0.97
N LEU A 204 -20.19 9.73 -2.27
CA LEU A 204 -21.26 9.74 -3.27
C LEU A 204 -21.03 8.62 -4.27
N LEU A 205 -22.10 8.20 -4.97
CA LEU A 205 -21.99 7.14 -5.99
C LEU A 205 -20.97 7.50 -7.10
N ILE A 206 -20.81 8.78 -7.41
CA ILE A 206 -19.86 9.24 -8.43
C ILE A 206 -18.39 9.01 -8.03
N ASP A 207 -18.12 8.80 -6.75
CA ASP A 207 -16.77 8.56 -6.23
C ASP A 207 -16.35 7.08 -6.41
N PHE A 208 -17.18 6.25 -7.04
CA PHE A 208 -16.92 4.83 -7.26
C PHE A 208 -17.18 4.45 -8.70
N THR A 209 -16.20 3.78 -9.31
CA THR A 209 -16.34 3.13 -10.61
C THR A 209 -15.93 1.67 -10.52
N LEU A 210 -16.63 0.81 -11.25
CA LEU A 210 -16.31 -0.61 -11.35
C LEU A 210 -16.23 -0.98 -12.83
N ASP A 211 -15.05 -1.36 -13.29
CA ASP A 211 -14.84 -1.86 -14.65
C ASP A 211 -14.65 -3.37 -14.61
N GLY A 212 -15.39 -4.09 -15.45
CA GLY A 212 -15.30 -5.53 -15.63
C GLY A 212 -14.85 -5.94 -17.03
N PRO A 213 -14.93 -7.23 -17.37
CA PRO A 213 -14.51 -7.76 -18.67
C PRO A 213 -15.23 -7.12 -19.86
N ASP A 214 -16.50 -6.75 -19.67
CA ASP A 214 -17.36 -6.14 -20.70
C ASP A 214 -17.44 -4.60 -20.59
N GLY A 215 -16.58 -3.99 -19.76
CA GLY A 215 -16.55 -2.55 -19.49
C GLY A 215 -17.23 -2.17 -18.17
N GLY A 216 -17.64 -0.90 -18.07
CA GLY A 216 -18.18 -0.32 -16.84
C GLY A 216 -19.48 -0.99 -16.36
N VAL A 217 -19.50 -1.36 -15.08
CA VAL A 217 -20.64 -1.96 -14.37
C VAL A 217 -21.34 -0.91 -13.53
N ALA A 218 -22.65 -0.79 -13.73
CA ALA A 218 -23.47 0.12 -12.94
C ALA A 218 -23.49 -0.32 -11.46
N LEU A 219 -23.33 0.64 -10.56
CA LEU A 219 -23.34 0.45 -9.12
C LEU A 219 -24.56 1.13 -8.48
N SER A 220 -24.99 0.59 -7.36
CA SER A 220 -25.78 1.33 -6.38
C SER A 220 -25.02 1.39 -5.06
N LEU A 221 -25.21 2.46 -4.30
CA LEU A 221 -24.45 2.74 -3.08
C LEU A 221 -25.37 2.79 -1.86
N LEU A 222 -24.93 2.15 -0.78
CA LEU A 222 -25.46 2.26 0.56
C LEU A 222 -24.30 2.57 1.53
N GLN A 223 -24.50 3.52 2.44
CA GLN A 223 -23.54 3.83 3.49
C GLN A 223 -24.14 3.48 4.85
N PRO A 224 -24.04 2.19 5.28
CA PRO A 224 -24.68 1.74 6.52
C PRO A 224 -24.04 2.33 7.78
N GLU A 225 -22.75 2.68 7.74
CA GLU A 225 -22.00 3.29 8.83
C GLU A 225 -21.17 4.45 8.27
N THR A 226 -20.78 5.40 9.13
CA THR A 226 -20.15 6.64 8.65
C THR A 226 -18.80 6.40 7.96
N ASN A 227 -18.12 5.29 8.25
CA ASN A 227 -16.84 4.92 7.64
C ASN A 227 -16.93 3.65 6.76
N ARG A 228 -18.12 3.23 6.36
CA ARG A 228 -18.33 1.99 5.59
C ARG A 228 -19.30 2.22 4.44
N VAL A 229 -18.85 1.92 3.23
CA VAL A 229 -19.66 1.96 2.01
C VAL A 229 -19.86 0.54 1.49
N VAL A 230 -21.08 0.24 1.08
CA VAL A 230 -21.47 -1.00 0.40
C VAL A 230 -21.97 -0.64 -0.99
N LEU A 231 -21.38 -1.25 -2.00
CA LEU A 231 -21.73 -1.10 -3.40
C LEU A 231 -22.39 -2.39 -3.87
N THR A 232 -23.58 -2.28 -4.45
CA THR A 232 -24.24 -3.42 -5.12
C THR A 232 -24.08 -3.24 -6.62
N PRO A 233 -23.25 -4.06 -7.28
CA PRO A 233 -23.10 -4.03 -8.73
C PRO A 233 -24.33 -4.60 -9.46
N ALA A 234 -24.52 -4.18 -10.71
CA ALA A 234 -25.52 -4.75 -11.62
C ALA A 234 -25.14 -6.18 -12.04
N ALA A 235 -25.63 -6.70 -13.18
CA ALA A 235 -25.25 -8.04 -13.61
C ALA A 235 -23.73 -8.19 -13.78
N ILE A 236 -23.16 -9.25 -13.19
CA ILE A 236 -21.73 -9.58 -13.20
C ILE A 236 -21.51 -10.78 -14.13
N VAL A 237 -20.33 -10.84 -14.75
CA VAL A 237 -19.86 -12.01 -15.49
C VAL A 237 -18.52 -12.46 -14.91
N PRO A 238 -18.12 -13.72 -15.10
CA PRO A 238 -16.79 -14.15 -14.73
C PRO A 238 -15.68 -13.32 -15.38
N GLY A 239 -14.62 -13.04 -14.63
CA GLY A 239 -13.42 -12.35 -15.10
C GLY A 239 -12.86 -11.34 -14.11
N ALA A 240 -11.90 -10.55 -14.59
CA ALA A 240 -11.20 -9.55 -13.78
C ALA A 240 -12.02 -8.25 -13.65
N TYR A 241 -12.03 -7.70 -12.45
CA TYR A 241 -12.69 -6.45 -12.10
C TYR A 241 -11.70 -5.46 -11.49
N THR A 242 -11.92 -4.19 -11.78
CA THR A 242 -11.19 -3.06 -11.20
C THR A 242 -12.19 -2.11 -10.55
N LEU A 243 -12.14 -2.01 -9.23
CA LEU A 243 -12.81 -0.98 -8.46
C LEU A 243 -11.88 0.23 -8.36
N THR A 244 -12.36 1.41 -8.74
CA THR A 244 -11.68 2.67 -8.46
C THR A 244 -12.52 3.49 -7.48
N VAL A 245 -11.90 3.86 -6.36
CA VAL A 245 -12.44 4.80 -5.38
C VAL A 245 -11.73 6.12 -5.57
N HIS A 246 -12.48 7.12 -6.02
CA HIS A 246 -11.95 8.43 -6.38
C HIS A 246 -11.72 9.31 -5.15
N ASP A 247 -10.86 10.30 -5.30
CA ASP A 247 -10.51 11.28 -4.26
C ASP A 247 -11.65 12.25 -3.87
N GLY A 248 -12.80 12.13 -4.55
CA GLY A 248 -14.06 12.76 -4.16
C GLY A 248 -14.63 12.25 -2.83
N VAL A 249 -14.22 11.07 -2.36
CA VAL A 249 -14.50 10.62 -0.99
C VAL A 249 -13.72 11.51 -0.02
N THR A 250 -14.39 12.17 0.93
CA THR A 250 -13.73 13.13 1.83
C THR A 250 -14.02 12.92 3.30
N PHE A 251 -13.12 13.37 4.17
CA PHE A 251 -13.34 13.50 5.61
C PHE A 251 -12.94 14.91 6.05
N ALA A 252 -13.85 15.64 6.69
CA ALA A 252 -13.61 17.02 7.16
C ALA A 252 -13.07 17.96 6.05
N GLY A 253 -13.48 17.73 4.80
CA GLY A 253 -13.03 18.48 3.62
C GLY A 253 -11.65 18.10 3.07
N LEU A 254 -11.00 17.07 3.62
CA LEU A 254 -9.79 16.46 3.07
C LEU A 254 -10.20 15.29 2.16
N ALA A 255 -9.68 15.30 0.93
CA ALA A 255 -9.83 14.20 -0.02
C ALA A 255 -9.20 12.91 0.51
N LEU A 256 -9.70 11.76 0.04
CA LEU A 256 -9.12 10.44 0.25
C LEU A 256 -7.62 10.47 0.02
N ASP A 257 -6.86 9.72 0.81
CA ASP A 257 -5.47 9.37 0.55
C ASP A 257 -5.48 8.00 -0.13
N GLY A 258 -5.83 8.02 -1.41
CA GLY A 258 -6.21 6.83 -2.17
C GLY A 258 -5.03 6.20 -2.88
N GLU A 259 -3.99 6.97 -3.18
CA GLU A 259 -2.89 6.52 -3.99
C GLU A 259 -2.16 5.39 -3.29
N THR A 260 -1.93 4.28 -3.97
CA THR A 260 -0.76 3.39 -3.81
C THR A 260 -0.90 2.25 -4.81
N GLY A 261 0.21 1.86 -5.45
CA GLY A 261 0.27 0.75 -6.41
C GLY A 261 0.12 -0.61 -5.73
N LEU A 262 -1.11 -0.95 -5.32
CA LEU A 262 -1.43 -2.14 -4.54
C LEU A 262 -1.01 -3.44 -5.26
N VAL A 263 -0.01 -4.10 -4.69
CA VAL A 263 -0.10 -5.50 -4.22
C VAL A 263 0.41 -5.51 -2.78
N GLN A 264 -0.51 -5.30 -1.84
CA GLN A 264 -0.36 -5.35 -0.37
C GLN A 264 0.52 -4.28 0.33
N PRO A 265 0.19 -3.87 1.58
CA PRO A 265 -1.10 -3.97 2.29
C PRO A 265 -1.71 -2.59 2.61
N PHE A 266 -3.02 -2.57 2.81
CA PHE A 266 -3.72 -1.46 3.47
C PHE A 266 -3.04 -1.10 4.81
N PRO A 267 -3.18 0.14 5.30
CA PRO A 267 -4.02 1.24 4.77
C PRO A 267 -3.54 1.81 3.42
N SER A 268 -4.47 2.34 2.62
CA SER A 268 -4.13 3.06 1.38
C SER A 268 -3.36 4.34 1.68
N GLY A 269 -2.72 4.89 0.65
CA GLY A 269 -2.20 6.24 0.66
C GLY A 269 -0.69 6.36 0.81
N ASP A 270 -0.16 7.51 0.41
CA ASP A 270 1.20 7.95 0.72
C ASP A 270 1.27 8.92 1.92
N GLY A 271 0.11 9.22 2.51
CA GLY A 271 -0.05 10.14 3.62
C GLY A 271 -0.49 11.55 3.21
N LEU A 272 -0.77 11.80 1.93
CA LEU A 272 -1.27 13.06 1.39
C LEU A 272 -2.74 12.95 1.00
N ALA A 273 -3.43 14.09 0.92
CA ALA A 273 -4.80 14.11 0.42
C ALA A 273 -4.77 14.14 -1.10
N GLY A 274 -5.54 13.27 -1.74
CA GLY A 274 -5.71 13.19 -3.18
C GLY A 274 -5.73 11.76 -3.69
N GLY A 275 -5.99 11.67 -5.00
CA GLY A 275 -5.74 10.49 -5.82
C GLY A 275 -6.60 9.25 -5.55
N ASP A 276 -6.65 8.44 -6.59
CA ASP A 276 -7.58 7.32 -6.67
C ASP A 276 -6.98 6.06 -6.03
N ALA A 277 -7.79 5.35 -5.25
CA ALA A 277 -7.49 4.00 -4.83
C ALA A 277 -8.01 3.00 -5.85
N VAL A 278 -7.15 2.09 -6.30
CA VAL A 278 -7.49 1.08 -7.30
C VAL A 278 -7.36 -0.30 -6.69
N VAL A 279 -8.45 -1.07 -6.71
CA VAL A 279 -8.50 -2.44 -6.19
C VAL A 279 -8.92 -3.39 -7.31
N THR A 280 -8.08 -4.39 -7.58
CA THR A 280 -8.36 -5.46 -8.52
C THR A 280 -8.82 -6.72 -7.79
N PHE A 281 -9.74 -7.46 -8.39
CA PHE A 281 -10.16 -8.80 -7.93
C PHE A 281 -10.74 -9.58 -9.12
N THR A 282 -10.91 -10.89 -8.96
CA THR A 282 -11.43 -11.76 -10.03
C THR A 282 -12.70 -12.46 -9.57
N VAL A 283 -13.72 -12.48 -10.43
CA VAL A 283 -14.89 -13.34 -10.23
C VAL A 283 -14.64 -14.64 -11.00
N ALA A 284 -14.58 -15.76 -10.28
CA ALA A 284 -14.31 -17.06 -10.86
C ALA A 284 -15.39 -17.45 -11.87
N PRO A 285 -15.04 -18.17 -12.94
CA PRO A 285 -16.04 -18.78 -13.80
C PRO A 285 -16.87 -19.77 -13.01
N GLN A 286 -18.19 -19.65 -13.11
CA GLN A 286 -19.11 -20.62 -12.54
C GLN A 286 -19.57 -21.61 -13.60
N GLY A 287 -19.83 -22.83 -13.13
CA GLY A 287 -20.53 -23.83 -13.91
C GLY A 287 -21.90 -23.35 -14.37
N CYS A 288 -22.27 -23.73 -15.58
CA CYS A 288 -23.57 -23.40 -16.15
C CYS A 288 -24.74 -24.04 -15.38
N ASN A 289 -24.49 -25.13 -14.67
CA ASN A 289 -25.43 -25.85 -13.81
C ASN A 289 -24.65 -26.74 -12.80
N PRO A 290 -25.31 -27.45 -11.86
CA PRO A 290 -24.64 -28.29 -10.86
C PRO A 290 -23.82 -29.47 -11.41
N ALA A 291 -23.90 -29.77 -12.71
CA ALA A 291 -23.07 -30.79 -13.35
C ALA A 291 -21.82 -30.21 -14.02
N ASP A 292 -21.69 -28.89 -14.17
CA ASP A 292 -20.51 -28.21 -14.71
C ASP A 292 -19.64 -27.76 -13.54
N ILE A 293 -18.77 -28.64 -13.07
CA ILE A 293 -18.06 -28.49 -11.79
C ILE A 293 -16.55 -28.41 -11.98
N THR A 294 -16.06 -28.48 -13.22
CA THR A 294 -14.64 -28.32 -13.50
C THR A 294 -14.43 -27.61 -14.83
N ALA A 295 -13.27 -26.96 -14.97
CA ALA A 295 -12.96 -26.26 -16.21
C ALA A 295 -12.81 -27.24 -17.39
N PRO A 296 -13.27 -26.88 -18.60
CA PRO A 296 -13.76 -25.55 -19.00
C PRO A 296 -15.23 -25.29 -18.64
N PHE A 297 -15.45 -24.30 -17.76
CA PHE A 297 -16.79 -23.88 -17.34
C PHE A 297 -17.61 -23.32 -18.52
N GLY A 298 -18.91 -23.60 -18.52
CA GLY A 298 -19.84 -23.34 -19.63
C GLY A 298 -19.97 -24.51 -20.61
N VAL A 299 -19.24 -25.61 -20.40
CA VAL A 299 -19.24 -26.79 -21.27
C VAL A 299 -19.30 -28.05 -20.42
N LEU A 300 -20.37 -28.83 -20.56
CA LEU A 300 -20.47 -30.15 -19.93
C LEU A 300 -19.67 -31.19 -20.71
N ASP A 301 -18.60 -31.71 -20.12
CA ASP A 301 -17.74 -32.70 -20.75
C ASP A 301 -17.35 -33.87 -19.83
N LEU A 302 -16.42 -34.72 -20.29
CA LEU A 302 -15.96 -35.87 -19.48
C LEU A 302 -15.13 -35.46 -18.26
N GLY A 303 -14.56 -34.26 -18.27
CA GLY A 303 -13.92 -33.64 -17.12
C GLY A 303 -14.90 -33.51 -15.95
N ASP A 304 -16.09 -32.99 -16.20
CA ASP A 304 -17.14 -32.85 -15.18
C ASP A 304 -17.58 -34.19 -14.60
N VAL A 305 -17.80 -35.19 -15.47
CA VAL A 305 -18.17 -36.54 -15.04
C VAL A 305 -17.09 -37.12 -14.15
N ASN A 306 -15.81 -36.97 -14.53
CA ASN A 306 -14.68 -37.47 -13.75
C ASN A 306 -14.54 -36.72 -12.42
N ALA A 307 -14.74 -35.40 -12.42
CA ALA A 307 -14.72 -34.57 -11.22
C ALA A 307 -15.83 -35.00 -10.26
N PHE A 308 -17.05 -35.23 -10.76
CA PHE A 308 -18.19 -35.64 -9.95
C PHE A 308 -17.96 -37.02 -9.35
N VAL A 309 -17.55 -38.00 -10.17
CA VAL A 309 -17.25 -39.36 -9.67
C VAL A 309 -16.16 -39.32 -8.61
N SER A 310 -15.11 -38.51 -8.82
CA SER A 310 -14.03 -38.35 -7.84
C SER A 310 -14.52 -37.74 -6.53
N ALA A 311 -15.32 -36.67 -6.61
CA ALA A 311 -15.92 -36.01 -5.45
C ALA A 311 -16.92 -36.93 -4.73
N PHE A 312 -17.72 -37.72 -5.46
CA PHE A 312 -18.70 -38.66 -4.91
C PHE A 312 -18.02 -39.79 -4.14
N ILE A 313 -16.96 -40.38 -4.70
CA ILE A 313 -16.14 -41.39 -4.01
C ILE A 313 -15.48 -40.79 -2.77
N ALA A 314 -15.02 -39.54 -2.86
CA ALA A 314 -14.38 -38.83 -1.76
C ALA A 314 -15.37 -38.23 -0.75
N GLN A 315 -16.69 -38.33 -0.98
CA GLN A 315 -17.74 -37.72 -0.16
C GLN A 315 -17.53 -36.22 0.04
N GLN A 316 -17.23 -35.52 -1.04
CA GLN A 316 -16.98 -34.07 -1.05
C GLN A 316 -18.23 -33.28 -1.45
N PRO A 317 -18.42 -32.05 -0.91
CA PRO A 317 -19.62 -31.24 -1.14
C PRO A 317 -20.07 -31.09 -2.61
N PRO A 318 -19.18 -30.97 -3.63
CA PRO A 318 -19.62 -30.85 -5.03
C PRO A 318 -20.42 -32.05 -5.56
N ALA A 319 -20.39 -33.20 -4.87
CA ALA A 319 -21.15 -34.39 -5.25
C ALA A 319 -22.40 -34.65 -4.39
N ASP A 320 -22.72 -33.76 -3.45
CA ASP A 320 -23.91 -33.81 -2.58
C ASP A 320 -24.97 -32.86 -3.18
N LEU A 321 -25.66 -33.34 -4.22
CA LEU A 321 -26.54 -32.55 -5.07
C LEU A 321 -28.03 -32.73 -4.73
N ALA A 322 -28.37 -33.71 -3.90
CA ALA A 322 -29.75 -34.03 -3.55
C ALA A 322 -29.92 -34.21 -2.03
N PRO A 323 -31.07 -33.82 -1.46
CA PRO A 323 -31.37 -34.15 -0.07
C PRO A 323 -31.45 -35.67 0.16
N PRO A 324 -31.04 -36.17 1.35
CA PRO A 324 -30.57 -35.40 2.51
C PRO A 324 -29.10 -35.00 2.43
N THR A 325 -28.82 -33.71 2.68
CA THR A 325 -27.46 -33.13 2.65
C THR A 325 -26.52 -33.86 3.60
N GLY A 326 -25.31 -34.13 3.14
CA GLY A 326 -24.28 -34.90 3.82
C GLY A 326 -24.39 -36.42 3.62
N VAL A 327 -25.30 -36.88 2.76
CA VAL A 327 -25.49 -38.30 2.45
C VAL A 327 -25.32 -38.52 0.94
N PHE A 328 -24.22 -39.15 0.56
CA PHE A 328 -23.87 -39.41 -0.83
C PHE A 328 -24.53 -40.70 -1.33
N ASP A 329 -25.64 -40.59 -2.05
CA ASP A 329 -26.43 -41.73 -2.50
C ASP A 329 -26.88 -41.66 -3.98
N LEU A 330 -27.80 -42.55 -4.36
CA LEU A 330 -28.30 -42.65 -5.74
C LEU A 330 -29.08 -41.41 -6.19
N ALA A 331 -29.61 -40.62 -5.25
CA ALA A 331 -30.30 -39.36 -5.55
C ALA A 331 -29.31 -38.32 -6.08
N ASP A 332 -28.09 -38.24 -5.56
CA ASP A 332 -27.05 -37.35 -6.06
C ASP A 332 -26.59 -37.73 -7.47
N LEU A 333 -26.40 -39.03 -7.72
CA LEU A 333 -26.12 -39.53 -9.06
C LEU A 333 -27.23 -39.17 -10.04
N ALA A 334 -28.49 -39.34 -9.63
CA ALA A 334 -29.64 -39.00 -10.46
C ALA A 334 -29.71 -37.48 -10.71
N ALA A 335 -29.41 -36.66 -9.71
CA ALA A 335 -29.37 -35.20 -9.82
C ALA A 335 -28.26 -34.73 -10.77
N PHE A 336 -27.05 -35.27 -10.64
CA PHE A 336 -25.95 -35.00 -11.56
C PHE A 336 -26.30 -35.38 -13.00
N VAL A 337 -26.78 -36.62 -13.22
CA VAL A 337 -27.16 -37.08 -14.56
C VAL A 337 -28.28 -36.22 -15.14
N ALA A 338 -29.26 -35.81 -14.33
CA ALA A 338 -30.34 -34.94 -14.79
C ALA A 338 -29.81 -33.56 -15.22
N ALA A 339 -28.92 -32.94 -14.43
CA ALA A 339 -28.28 -31.67 -14.77
C ALA A 339 -27.36 -31.80 -16.01
N PHE A 340 -26.57 -32.87 -16.10
CA PHE A 340 -25.69 -33.12 -17.24
C PHE A 340 -26.48 -33.31 -18.54
N VAL A 341 -27.60 -34.03 -18.51
CA VAL A 341 -28.48 -34.25 -19.67
C VAL A 341 -29.27 -32.98 -20.03
N ALA A 342 -29.58 -32.12 -19.05
CA ALA A 342 -30.25 -30.85 -19.30
C ALA A 342 -29.41 -29.88 -20.14
N GLY A 343 -28.07 -30.02 -20.11
CA GLY A 343 -27.16 -29.15 -20.85
C GLY A 343 -26.89 -27.81 -20.16
N CYS A 344 -25.94 -27.05 -20.71
CA CYS A 344 -25.78 -25.63 -20.40
C CYS A 344 -26.76 -24.78 -21.22
N PRO A 345 -27.36 -23.72 -20.63
CA PRO A 345 -28.25 -22.79 -21.34
C PRO A 345 -27.57 -21.96 -22.43
#